data_AF-A0A2V9QQL2-F1
#
_entry.id   AF-A0A2V9QQL2-F1
#
_cell.length_a   1.000
_cell.length_b   1.000
_cell.length_c   1.000
_cell.angle_alpha   90.00
_cell.angle_beta   90.00
_cell.angle_gamma   90.00
#
_symmetry.space_group_name_H-M   'P 1'
#
loop_
_entity.id
_entity.type
_entity.pdbx_description
1 polymer ?
#
loop_
_entity_poly.entity_id
_entity_poly.type
_entity_poly.pdbx_seq_one_letter_code
_entity_poly.pdbx_strand_id
1 'polypeptide(L)'
;EGDALELTAGSKFLALILADKAPRAKLVEEYIRELTGDSLQSVDEILRTTAALGLDNKALALDVARLKEIFMIRNKIIHELDLDLNAPKRKRKVRSQTDLLDNTDFMLSTIKKVLESLDKAL
;
A
#
# COMPACT_ATOMS: atom_id res chain seq x y z
N GLU A 1 21.42 -17.14 5.17
CA GLU A 1 20.29 -17.91 4.63
C GLU A 1 19.27 -17.08 3.82
N GLY A 2 19.21 -15.75 3.93
CA GLY A 2 18.26 -14.93 3.13
C GLY A 2 18.55 -14.83 1.63
N ASP A 3 19.83 -14.86 1.23
CA ASP A 3 20.27 -14.54 -0.13
C ASP A 3 19.92 -15.63 -1.18
N ALA A 4 19.94 -16.90 -0.77
CA ALA A 4 19.63 -18.03 -1.64
C ALA A 4 18.12 -18.16 -1.95
N LEU A 5 17.25 -17.74 -1.01
CA LEU A 5 15.81 -17.76 -1.19
C LEU A 5 15.35 -16.68 -2.18
N GLU A 6 15.88 -15.47 -2.10
CA GLU A 6 15.57 -14.38 -3.04
C GLU A 6 16.01 -14.69 -4.47
N LEU A 7 17.21 -15.26 -4.65
CA LEU A 7 17.70 -15.67 -5.97
C LEU A 7 16.81 -16.73 -6.64
N THR A 8 16.27 -17.67 -5.86
CA THR A 8 15.35 -18.70 -6.39
C THR A 8 13.97 -18.14 -6.73
N ALA A 9 13.50 -17.11 -6.03
CA ALA A 9 12.25 -16.43 -6.34
C ALA A 9 12.35 -15.62 -7.65
N GLY A 10 13.43 -14.86 -7.82
CA GLY A 10 13.66 -14.07 -9.04
C GLY A 10 13.83 -14.94 -10.29
N SER A 11 14.55 -16.06 -10.17
CA SER A 11 14.73 -16.99 -11.30
C SER A 11 13.45 -17.74 -11.69
N LYS A 12 12.60 -18.12 -10.72
CA LYS A 12 11.27 -18.70 -11.00
C LYS A 12 10.33 -17.70 -11.67
N PHE A 13 10.35 -16.44 -11.22
CA PHE A 13 9.58 -15.35 -11.82
C PHE A 13 9.98 -15.10 -13.27
N LEU A 14 11.27 -14.98 -13.55
CA LEU A 14 11.78 -14.80 -14.91
C LEU A 14 11.46 -16.02 -15.79
N ALA A 15 11.60 -17.24 -15.27
CA ALA A 15 11.24 -18.45 -16.00
C ALA A 15 9.74 -18.47 -16.37
N LEU A 16 8.86 -18.06 -15.45
CA LEU A 16 7.42 -17.95 -15.70
C LEU A 16 7.11 -16.98 -16.84
N ILE A 17 7.77 -15.81 -16.86
CA ILE A 17 7.57 -14.79 -17.89
C ILE A 17 8.12 -15.26 -19.24
N LEU A 18 9.34 -15.78 -19.26
CA LEU A 18 10.04 -16.16 -20.49
C LEU A 18 9.43 -17.41 -21.17
N ALA A 19 8.75 -18.27 -20.40
CA ALA A 19 8.06 -19.44 -20.92
C ALA A 19 6.67 -19.13 -21.51
N ASP A 20 6.13 -17.93 -21.29
CA ASP A 20 4.81 -17.54 -21.80
C ASP A 20 4.86 -17.24 -23.31
N LYS A 21 3.73 -17.46 -24.01
CA LYS A 21 3.60 -17.15 -25.45
C LYS A 21 3.59 -15.65 -25.73
N ALA A 22 3.22 -14.83 -24.75
CA ALA A 22 3.23 -13.38 -24.79
C ALA A 22 3.96 -12.80 -23.56
N PRO A 23 5.30 -12.92 -23.48
CA PRO A 23 6.09 -12.57 -22.30
C PRO A 23 5.87 -11.15 -21.80
N ARG A 24 5.70 -10.18 -22.71
CA ARG A 24 5.42 -8.79 -22.35
C ARG A 24 4.08 -8.63 -21.63
N ALA A 25 3.02 -9.28 -22.14
CA ALA A 25 1.71 -9.21 -21.51
C ALA A 25 1.76 -9.87 -20.12
N LYS A 26 2.46 -11.00 -20.00
CA LYS A 26 2.65 -11.69 -18.72
C LYS A 26 3.43 -10.85 -17.71
N LEU A 27 4.50 -10.19 -18.13
CA LEU A 27 5.26 -9.27 -17.29
C LEU A 27 4.39 -8.12 -16.79
N VAL A 28 3.58 -7.51 -17.66
CA VAL A 28 2.66 -6.42 -17.26
C VAL A 28 1.62 -6.92 -16.27
N GLU A 29 1.04 -8.10 -16.49
CA GLU A 29 0.07 -8.71 -15.56
C GLU A 29 0.69 -8.92 -14.16
N GLU A 30 1.87 -9.55 -14.10
CA GLU A 30 2.52 -9.80 -12.81
C GLU A 30 3.00 -8.50 -12.16
N TYR A 31 3.43 -7.50 -12.95
CA TYR A 31 3.82 -6.20 -12.42
C TYR A 31 2.62 -5.43 -11.82
N ILE A 32 1.45 -5.47 -12.48
CA ILE A 32 0.22 -4.91 -11.91
C ILE A 32 -0.15 -5.66 -10.64
N ARG A 33 -0.09 -7.01 -10.65
CA ARG A 33 -0.36 -7.83 -9.46
C ARG A 33 0.59 -7.49 -8.30
N GLU A 34 1.87 -7.30 -8.55
CA GLU A 34 2.85 -6.91 -7.54
C GLU A 34 2.53 -5.53 -6.94
N LEU A 35 2.10 -4.57 -7.76
CA LEU A 35 1.78 -3.23 -7.31
C LEU A 35 0.44 -3.13 -6.55
N THR A 36 -0.56 -3.92 -6.94
CA THR A 36 -1.94 -3.77 -6.42
C THR A 36 -2.46 -4.97 -5.64
N GLY A 37 -1.77 -6.11 -5.66
CA GLY A 37 -2.25 -7.41 -5.18
C GLY A 37 -2.61 -7.42 -3.70
N ASP A 38 -1.82 -6.73 -2.87
CA ASP A 38 -2.07 -6.64 -1.44
C ASP A 38 -3.08 -5.53 -1.06
N SER A 39 -3.68 -4.84 -2.05
CA SER A 39 -4.65 -3.76 -1.84
C SER A 39 -4.08 -2.51 -1.12
N LEU A 40 -2.81 -2.16 -1.38
CA LEU A 40 -2.14 -0.94 -0.91
C LEU A 40 -2.31 -0.69 0.61
N GLN A 41 -1.88 -1.64 1.44
CA GLN A 41 -2.01 -1.62 2.91
C GLN A 41 -1.00 -0.72 3.62
N SER A 42 -0.14 -0.03 2.88
CA SER A 42 0.89 0.82 3.47
C SER A 42 1.17 2.05 2.63
N VAL A 43 1.74 3.07 3.27
CA VAL A 43 2.15 4.29 2.57
C VAL A 43 3.27 3.99 1.57
N ASP A 44 4.15 3.04 1.89
CA ASP A 44 5.25 2.65 1.00
C ASP A 44 4.71 1.96 -0.27
N GLU A 45 3.63 1.18 -0.16
CA GLU A 45 2.91 0.64 -1.32
C GLU A 45 2.25 1.74 -2.15
N ILE A 46 1.58 2.72 -1.52
CA ILE A 46 1.02 3.86 -2.24
C ILE A 46 2.11 4.58 -3.04
N LEU A 47 3.22 4.93 -2.39
CA LEU A 47 4.33 5.67 -3.01
C LEU A 47 4.99 4.87 -4.14
N ARG A 48 5.13 3.56 -3.98
CA ARG A 48 5.66 2.67 -5.01
C ARG A 48 4.72 2.61 -6.22
N THR A 49 3.42 2.51 -5.99
CA THR A 49 2.41 2.46 -7.05
C THR A 49 2.27 3.79 -7.78
N THR A 50 2.26 4.92 -7.07
CA THR A 50 2.25 6.26 -7.71
C THR A 50 3.51 6.51 -8.52
N ALA A 51 4.69 6.10 -8.03
CA ALA A 51 5.93 6.18 -8.79
C ALA A 51 5.91 5.29 -10.04
N ALA A 52 5.35 4.09 -9.96
CA ALA A 52 5.20 3.19 -11.10
C ALA A 52 4.27 3.75 -12.18
N LEU A 53 3.29 4.58 -11.79
CA LEU A 53 2.43 5.34 -12.70
C LEU A 53 3.10 6.60 -13.26
N GLY A 54 4.38 6.85 -12.93
CA GLY A 54 5.14 7.99 -13.42
C GLY A 54 4.89 9.30 -12.67
N LEU A 55 4.21 9.26 -11.51
CA LEU A 55 4.01 10.45 -10.69
C LEU A 55 5.24 10.76 -9.84
N ASP A 56 5.58 12.04 -9.73
CA ASP A 56 6.56 12.50 -8.75
C ASP A 56 5.91 12.58 -7.35
N ASN A 57 6.33 11.68 -6.47
CA ASN A 57 5.88 11.62 -5.08
C ASN A 57 6.18 12.91 -4.30
N LYS A 58 7.22 13.66 -4.67
CA LYS A 58 7.51 14.96 -4.04
C LYS A 58 6.50 16.00 -4.48
N ALA A 59 6.18 16.06 -5.77
CA ALA A 59 5.14 16.94 -6.31
C ALA A 59 3.74 16.59 -5.78
N LEU A 60 3.45 15.30 -5.55
CA LEU A 60 2.21 14.85 -4.92
C LEU A 60 2.06 15.37 -3.49
N ALA A 61 3.15 15.69 -2.78
CA ALA A 61 3.13 16.26 -1.43
C ALA A 61 2.10 15.58 -0.52
N LEU A 62 2.17 14.25 -0.44
CA LEU A 62 1.31 13.46 0.45
C LEU A 62 1.81 13.62 1.89
N ASP A 63 0.89 13.75 2.85
CA ASP A 63 1.25 13.71 4.26
C ASP A 63 1.48 12.25 4.70
N VAL A 64 2.72 11.81 4.48
CA VAL A 64 3.20 10.45 4.77
C VAL A 64 3.06 10.12 6.25
N ALA A 65 3.29 11.09 7.14
CA ALA A 65 3.19 10.86 8.58
C ALA A 65 1.75 10.53 8.96
N ARG A 66 0.79 11.34 8.48
CA ARG A 66 -0.63 11.10 8.76
C ARG A 66 -1.14 9.81 8.13
N LEU A 67 -0.76 9.49 6.90
CA LEU A 67 -1.12 8.22 6.27
C LEU A 67 -0.58 7.02 7.08
N LYS A 68 0.66 7.07 7.57
CA LYS A 68 1.24 6.00 8.40
C LYS A 68 0.45 5.78 9.67
N GLU A 69 0.04 6.86 10.35
CA GLU A 69 -0.83 6.76 11.54
C GLU A 69 -2.15 6.05 11.23
N ILE A 70 -2.80 6.40 10.11
CA ILE A 70 -4.07 5.80 9.71
C ILE A 70 -3.91 4.30 9.41
N PHE A 71 -2.87 3.90 8.68
CA PHE A 71 -2.59 2.48 8.43
C PHE A 71 -2.27 1.71 9.72
N MET A 72 -1.53 2.32 10.66
CA MET A 72 -1.33 1.73 11.98
C MET A 72 -2.65 1.55 12.75
N ILE A 73 -3.54 2.54 12.69
CA ILE A 73 -4.88 2.45 13.29
C ILE A 73 -5.68 1.30 12.67
N ARG A 74 -5.70 1.21 11.34
CA ARG A 74 -6.33 0.12 10.58
C ARG A 74 -5.77 -1.24 10.97
N ASN A 75 -4.46 -1.36 11.11
CA ASN A 75 -3.80 -2.60 11.51
C ASN A 75 -4.18 -3.01 12.93
N LYS A 76 -4.25 -2.06 13.87
CA LYS A 76 -4.74 -2.32 15.22
C LYS A 76 -6.19 -2.78 15.23
N ILE A 77 -7.05 -2.19 14.41
CA ILE A 77 -8.46 -2.60 14.31
C ILE A 77 -8.57 -4.04 13.81
N ILE A 78 -7.89 -4.34 12.71
CA ILE A 78 -8.08 -5.61 11.97
C ILE A 78 -7.31 -6.76 12.61
N HIS A 79 -6.06 -6.53 13.04
CA HIS A 79 -5.18 -7.58 13.54
C HIS A 79 -5.14 -7.67 15.07
N GLU A 80 -5.36 -6.57 15.78
CA GLU A 80 -5.31 -6.52 17.26
C GLU A 80 -6.71 -6.41 17.90
N LEU A 81 -7.79 -6.48 17.10
CA LEU A 81 -9.18 -6.27 17.55
C LEU A 81 -9.38 -4.95 18.31
N ASP A 82 -8.51 -3.99 18.01
CA ASP A 82 -8.38 -2.70 18.67
C ASP A 82 -8.15 -2.75 20.19
N LEU A 83 -7.43 -3.78 20.64
CA LEU A 83 -7.08 -3.96 22.05
C LEU A 83 -5.84 -3.13 22.40
N ASP A 84 -5.87 -2.49 23.56
CA ASP A 84 -4.68 -1.94 24.19
C ASP A 84 -3.94 -3.06 24.92
N LEU A 85 -2.90 -3.58 24.25
CA LEU A 85 -2.05 -4.65 24.76
C LEU A 85 -1.03 -4.16 25.81
N ASN A 86 -0.85 -2.84 25.95
CA ASN A 86 0.12 -2.23 26.87
C ASN A 86 -0.50 -1.83 28.22
N ALA A 87 -1.84 -1.80 28.31
CA ALA A 87 -2.54 -1.49 29.55
C ALA A 87 -2.57 -2.69 30.52
N PRO A 88 -2.43 -2.47 31.85
CA PRO A 88 -2.45 -3.54 32.86
C PRO A 88 -3.78 -4.33 32.91
N LYS A 89 -4.85 -3.78 32.31
CA LYS A 89 -6.08 -4.52 31.99
C LYS A 89 -6.30 -4.38 30.49
N ARG A 90 -6.42 -5.51 29.77
CA ARG A 90 -6.76 -5.56 28.34
C ARG A 90 -8.08 -4.80 28.12
N LYS A 91 -7.99 -3.56 27.65
CA LYS A 91 -9.13 -2.70 27.34
C LYS A 91 -9.11 -2.38 25.86
N ARG A 92 -10.28 -2.33 25.23
CA ARG A 92 -10.38 -1.79 23.87
C ARG A 92 -10.05 -0.31 23.87
N LYS A 93 -9.34 0.15 22.86
CA LYS A 93 -9.14 1.57 22.63
C LYS A 93 -10.48 2.18 22.20
N VAL A 94 -10.98 3.16 22.95
CA VAL A 94 -12.17 3.90 22.53
C VAL A 94 -11.70 4.94 21.52
N ARG A 95 -12.24 4.87 20.31
CA ARG A 95 -12.05 5.89 19.27
C ARG A 95 -13.36 6.64 19.07
N SER A 96 -13.28 7.95 18.89
CA SER A 96 -14.48 8.71 18.58
C SER A 96 -14.90 8.46 17.14
N GLN A 97 -16.20 8.57 16.87
CA GLN A 97 -16.71 8.51 15.50
C GLN A 97 -16.10 9.63 14.64
N THR A 98 -15.94 10.81 15.22
CA THR A 98 -15.32 11.97 14.57
C THR A 98 -13.91 11.65 14.09
N ASP A 99 -13.05 11.05 14.93
CA ASP A 99 -11.68 10.70 14.52
C ASP A 99 -11.66 9.72 13.34
N LEU A 100 -12.61 8.78 13.30
CA LEU A 100 -12.70 7.79 12.22
C LEU A 100 -13.20 8.43 10.92
N LEU A 101 -14.13 9.37 11.01
CA LEU A 101 -14.60 10.16 9.86
C LEU A 101 -13.45 11.01 9.30
N ASP A 102 -12.74 11.74 10.17
CA ASP A 102 -11.60 12.58 9.77
C ASP A 102 -10.52 11.77 9.05
N ASN A 103 -10.21 10.56 9.55
CA ASN A 103 -9.26 9.66 8.89
C ASN A 103 -9.76 9.17 7.53
N THR A 104 -11.06 8.89 7.40
CA THR A 104 -11.67 8.44 6.16
C THR A 104 -11.67 9.55 5.11
N ASP A 105 -12.07 10.76 5.51
CA ASP A 105 -12.08 11.94 4.65
C ASP A 105 -10.66 12.27 4.17
N PHE A 106 -9.69 12.17 5.07
CA PHE A 106 -8.29 12.35 4.72
C PHE A 106 -7.80 11.31 3.69
N MET A 107 -8.15 10.02 3.85
CA MET A 107 -7.83 8.98 2.86
C MET A 107 -8.48 9.25 1.49
N LEU A 108 -9.77 9.61 1.48
CA LEU A 108 -10.48 9.95 0.24
C LEU A 108 -9.88 11.16 -0.46
N SER A 109 -9.47 12.18 0.31
CA SER A 109 -8.79 13.37 -0.23
C SER A 109 -7.43 13.01 -0.85
N THR A 110 -6.71 12.07 -0.24
CA THR A 110 -5.43 11.56 -0.77
C THR A 110 -5.63 10.84 -2.09
N ILE A 111 -6.64 9.95 -2.16
CA ILE A 111 -7.00 9.24 -3.40
C ILE A 111 -7.34 10.23 -4.50
N LYS A 112 -8.20 11.21 -4.20
CA LYS A 112 -8.57 12.26 -5.16
C LYS A 112 -7.35 12.99 -5.70
N LYS A 113 -6.41 13.38 -4.83
CA LYS A 113 -5.17 14.07 -5.23
C LYS A 113 -4.32 13.23 -6.19
N VAL A 114 -4.20 11.93 -5.93
CA VAL A 114 -3.47 11.01 -6.82
C VAL A 114 -4.16 10.92 -8.18
N LEU A 115 -5.47 10.71 -8.21
CA LEU A 115 -6.24 10.63 -9.47
C LEU A 115 -6.13 11.91 -10.29
N GLU A 116 -6.31 13.08 -9.67
CA GLU A 116 -6.16 14.38 -10.33
C GLU A 116 -4.74 14.62 -10.87
N SER A 117 -3.73 14.02 -10.25
CA SER A 117 -2.34 14.12 -10.72
C SER A 117 -2.07 13.19 -11.90
N LEU A 118 -2.70 12.01 -11.93
CA LEU A 118 -2.67 11.11 -13.08
C LEU A 118 -3.36 11.72 -14.29
N ASP A 119 -4.54 12.28 -14.10
CA ASP A 119 -5.31 12.91 -15.18
C ASP A 119 -4.56 14.08 -15.83
N LYS A 120 -3.68 14.75 -15.08
CA LYS A 120 -2.82 15.82 -15.62
C LYS A 120 -1.57 15.30 -16.33
N ALA A 121 -1.16 14.07 -16.03
CA ALA A 121 0.05 13.45 -16.60
C ALA A 121 -0.23 12.68 -17.89
N LEU A 122 -1.48 12.27 -18.11
CA LEU A 122 -2.01 11.63 -19.33
C LEU A 122 -2.38 12.66 -20.39
#